data_AF-A0A3C1VBK9-F1
#
_entry.id   AF-A0A3C1VBK9-F1
#
_cell.length_a   1.000
_cell.length_b   1.000
_cell.length_c   1.000
_cell.angle_alpha   90.00
_cell.angle_beta   90.00
_cell.angle_gamma   90.00
#
_symmetry.space_group_name_H-M   'P 1'
#
loop_
_entity.id
_entity.type
_entity.pdbx_description
1 polymer ?
#
loop_
_entity_poly.entity_id
_entity_poly.type
_entity_poly.pdbx_seq_one_letter_code
_entity_poly.pdbx_strand_id
1 'polypeptide(L)'
;MYVFDDARRRLAERTDAGKVIPGTGGLRKLRWAAKGHGKRGGARVIYFWWLADDKILLLDIYAKGRQEDLSADEIARLKQKILP
;
A
#
# COMPACT_ATOMS: atom_id res chain seq x y z
N MET A 1 2.73 4.54 17.61
CA MET A 1 2.98 5.65 16.65
C MET A 1 3.04 5.02 15.28
N TYR A 2 2.15 5.44 14.39
CA TYR A 2 1.39 4.54 13.54
C TYR A 2 2.13 4.21 12.24
N VAL A 3 2.12 2.92 11.85
CA VAL A 3 2.69 2.46 10.57
C VAL A 3 2.24 3.31 9.37
N PHE A 4 1.04 3.87 9.45
CA PHE A 4 0.50 4.82 8.48
C PHE A 4 1.33 6.10 8.34
N ASP A 5 1.75 6.73 9.44
CA ASP A 5 2.47 8.00 9.40
C ASP A 5 3.86 7.82 8.78
N ASP A 6 4.56 6.76 9.18
CA ASP A 6 5.89 6.46 8.65
C ASP A 6 5.83 6.02 7.17
N ALA A 7 4.84 5.20 6.80
CA ALA A 7 4.63 4.81 5.42
C ALA A 7 4.27 6.01 4.54
N ARG A 8 3.43 6.94 5.04
CA ARG A 8 3.11 8.19 4.36
C ARG A 8 4.37 9.03 4.14
N ARG A 9 5.22 9.19 5.15
CA ARG A 9 6.49 9.92 5.01
C ARG A 9 7.40 9.28 3.96
N ARG A 10 7.55 7.96 4.01
CA ARG A 10 8.34 7.21 3.02
C ARG A 10 7.86 7.45 1.59
N LEU A 11 6.54 7.46 1.41
CA LEU A 11 5.89 7.64 0.11
C LEU A 11 5.93 9.09 -0.37
N ALA A 12 5.95 10.07 0.54
CA ALA A 12 6.21 11.47 0.20
C ALA A 12 7.64 11.69 -0.31
N GLU A 13 8.63 10.94 0.21
CA GLU A 13 10.02 11.00 -0.28
C GLU A 13 10.22 10.18 -1.57
N ARG A 14 9.42 9.13 -1.77
CA ARG A 14 9.56 8.21 -2.91
C ARG A 14 8.25 7.49 -3.21
N THR A 15 7.47 8.08 -4.11
CA THR A 15 6.17 7.58 -4.57
C THR A 15 6.26 6.18 -5.21
N ASP A 16 7.39 5.80 -5.80
CA ASP A 16 7.61 4.51 -6.47
C ASP A 16 8.12 3.38 -5.55
N ALA A 17 8.21 3.60 -4.23
CA ALA A 17 8.78 2.65 -3.28
C ALA A 17 8.03 1.29 -3.24
N GLY A 18 6.75 1.27 -3.58
CA GLY A 18 5.96 0.06 -3.75
C GLY A 18 6.00 -0.50 -5.16
N LYS A 19 5.99 -1.83 -5.25
CA LYS A 19 5.93 -2.54 -6.53
C LYS A 19 4.50 -2.56 -7.06
N VAL A 20 4.34 -2.32 -8.36
CA VAL A 20 3.04 -2.47 -9.04
C VAL A 20 2.58 -3.93 -8.91
N ILE A 21 1.30 -4.11 -8.61
CA ILE A 21 0.65 -5.42 -8.58
C ILE A 21 0.08 -5.67 -9.98
N PRO A 22 0.56 -6.69 -10.72
CA PRO A 22 0.09 -6.96 -12.08
C PRO A 22 -1.43 -7.18 -12.15
N GLY A 23 -2.06 -6.76 -13.25
CA GLY A 23 -3.52 -6.92 -13.46
C GLY A 23 -4.41 -5.96 -12.65
N THR A 24 -3.85 -5.16 -11.75
CA THR A 24 -4.63 -4.26 -10.88
C THR A 24 -4.86 -2.86 -11.45
N GLY A 25 -4.33 -2.54 -12.65
CA GLY A 25 -4.44 -1.20 -13.22
C GLY A 25 -3.62 -0.13 -12.48
N GLY A 26 -2.60 -0.53 -11.71
CA GLY A 26 -1.65 0.40 -11.10
C GLY A 26 -1.63 0.44 -9.58
N LEU A 27 -2.34 -0.46 -8.89
CA LEU A 27 -2.17 -0.61 -7.43
C LEU A 27 -0.73 -1.02 -7.13
N ARG A 28 -0.20 -0.51 -6.01
CA ARG A 28 1.17 -0.76 -5.56
C ARG A 28 1.17 -1.36 -4.16
N LYS A 29 2.10 -2.29 -3.92
CA LYS A 29 2.33 -2.97 -2.65
C LYS A 29 3.67 -2.48 -2.06
N LEU A 30 3.61 -1.72 -0.98
CA LEU A 30 4.78 -1.35 -0.18
C LEU A 30 4.97 -2.35 0.97
N ARG A 31 6.14 -2.99 1.03
CA ARG A 31 6.54 -3.81 2.18
C ARG A 31 7.16 -2.88 3.23
N TRP A 32 6.53 -2.78 4.38
CA TRP A 32 6.97 -1.94 5.48
C TRP A 32 7.52 -2.79 6.63
N ALA A 33 8.67 -2.41 7.18
CA ALA A 33 9.18 -2.97 8.42
C ALA A 33 8.99 -1.93 9.52
N ALA A 34 8.01 -2.12 10.42
CA ALA A 34 7.84 -1.20 11.53
C ALA A 34 9.03 -1.34 12.49
N LYS A 35 9.69 -0.22 12.81
CA LYS A 35 10.74 -0.19 13.84
C LYS A 35 10.13 -0.53 15.21
N GLY A 36 10.86 -1.32 16.00
CA GLY A 36 10.52 -1.60 17.41
C GLY A 36 9.48 -2.71 17.65
N HIS A 37 8.83 -3.24 16.62
CA HIS A 37 8.00 -4.44 16.76
C HIS A 37 8.83 -5.67 16.35
N GLY A 38 8.88 -6.71 17.19
CA GLY A 38 9.69 -7.93 17.00
C GLY A 38 9.37 -8.73 15.72
N LYS A 39 9.52 -10.07 15.72
CA LYS A 39 9.32 -10.93 14.51
C LYS A 39 8.03 -10.69 13.69
N ARG A 40 7.01 -10.01 14.25
CA ARG A 40 5.70 -9.67 13.64
C ARG A 40 5.55 -8.20 13.19
N GLY A 41 6.58 -7.35 13.29
CA GLY A 41 6.49 -5.90 13.03
C GLY A 41 6.32 -5.46 11.57
N GLY A 42 6.27 -6.38 10.61
CA GLY A 42 6.09 -6.02 9.20
C GLY A 42 4.63 -5.71 8.87
N ALA A 43 4.41 -4.76 7.96
CA ALA A 43 3.11 -4.48 7.36
C ALA A 43 3.23 -4.41 5.84
N ARG A 44 2.10 -4.56 5.15
CA ARG A 44 1.97 -4.28 3.72
C ARG A 44 0.96 -3.19 3.54
N VAL A 45 1.35 -2.14 2.82
CA VAL A 45 0.51 -1.00 2.50
C VAL A 45 0.14 -1.10 1.03
N ILE A 46 -1.15 -1.06 0.73
CA ILE A 46 -1.67 -0.97 -0.64
C ILE A 46 -2.00 0.48 -0.91
N TYR A 47 -1.47 1.01 -2.01
CA TYR A 47 -1.70 2.39 -2.41
C TYR A 47 -1.83 2.53 -3.92
N PHE A 48 -2.34 3.67 -4.35
CA PHE A 48 -2.37 4.10 -5.75
C PHE A 48 -1.66 5.44 -5.87
N TRP A 49 -0.85 5.59 -6.93
CA TRP A 49 -0.18 6.86 -7.25
C TRP A 49 -0.82 7.44 -8.50
N TRP A 50 -1.60 8.49 -8.30
CA TRP A 50 -2.27 9.24 -9.35
C TRP A 50 -1.31 10.25 -9.97
N LEU A 51 -0.71 9.89 -11.10
CA LEU A 51 0.36 10.65 -11.74
C LEU A 51 -0.06 12.07 -12.16
N ALA A 52 -1.30 12.25 -12.64
CA ALA A 52 -1.75 13.54 -13.19
C ALA A 52 -1.79 14.67 -12.15
N ASP A 53 -1.98 14.33 -10.88
CA ASP A 53 -2.13 15.26 -9.75
C ASP A 53 -1.02 15.07 -8.70
N ASP A 54 -0.07 14.16 -8.95
CA ASP A 54 0.92 13.67 -7.99
C ASP A 54 0.32 13.28 -6.61
N LYS A 55 -0.85 12.64 -6.62
CA LYS A 55 -1.57 12.25 -5.40
C LYS A 55 -1.33 10.79 -5.04
N ILE A 56 -1.17 10.51 -3.77
CA ILE A 56 -1.10 9.15 -3.23
C ILE A 56 -2.37 8.84 -2.46
N LEU A 57 -3.07 7.79 -2.87
CA LEU A 57 -4.20 7.23 -2.13
C LEU A 57 -3.72 6.00 -1.36
N LEU A 58 -3.73 6.08 -0.03
CA LEU A 58 -3.50 4.92 0.84
C LEU A 58 -4.81 4.15 0.97
N LEU A 59 -4.85 2.93 0.45
CA LEU A 59 -6.11 2.21 0.26
C LEU A 59 -6.34 1.13 1.32
N ASP A 60 -5.26 0.49 1.77
CA ASP A 60 -5.32 -0.57 2.78
C ASP A 60 -3.97 -0.82 3.47
N ILE A 61 -4.02 -1.40 4.67
CA ILE A 61 -2.87 -1.87 5.43
C ILE A 61 -3.17 -3.21 6.12
N TYR A 62 -2.24 -4.15 6.04
CA TYR A 62 -2.35 -5.40 6.79
C TYR A 62 -0.99 -5.90 7.30
N ALA A 63 -1.02 -6.63 8.41
CA ALA A 63 0.18 -7.19 9.03
C ALA A 63 0.83 -8.26 8.15
N LYS A 64 2.15 -8.43 8.31
CA LYS A 64 2.89 -9.55 7.71
C LYS A 64 2.25 -10.88 8.14
N GLY A 65 1.91 -11.72 7.16
CA GLY A 65 1.33 -13.05 7.37
C GLY A 65 -0.20 -13.10 7.51
N ARG A 66 -0.89 -11.94 7.54
CA ARG A 66 -2.37 -11.90 7.49
C ARG A 66 -2.92 -12.20 6.10
N GLN A 67 -2.18 -11.78 5.09
CA GLN A 67 -2.56 -11.88 3.69
C GLN A 67 -1.29 -11.89 2.84
N GLU A 68 -1.28 -12.73 1.81
CA GLU A 68 -0.16 -12.83 0.87
C GLU A 68 -0.45 -12.02 -0.40
N ASP A 69 -1.61 -12.31 -1.01
CA ASP A 69 -2.09 -11.66 -2.21
C ASP A 69 -3.51 -11.11 -2.06
N LEU A 70 -3.81 -10.12 -2.91
CA LEU A 70 -5.15 -9.57 -3.02
C LEU A 70 -5.96 -10.51 -3.90
N SER A 71 -7.11 -10.96 -3.40
CA SER A 71 -8.12 -11.67 -4.20
C SER A 71 -8.67 -10.77 -5.30
N ALA A 72 -9.29 -11.39 -6.31
CA ALA A 72 -9.95 -10.64 -7.39
C ALA A 72 -11.02 -9.68 -6.86
N ASP A 73 -11.79 -10.10 -5.86
CA ASP A 73 -12.85 -9.29 -5.23
C ASP A 73 -12.27 -8.10 -4.47
N GLU A 74 -11.16 -8.29 -3.75
CA GLU A 74 -10.46 -7.19 -3.07
C GLU A 74 -9.89 -6.20 -4.09
N ILE A 75 -9.29 -6.67 -5.19
CA ILE A 75 -8.82 -5.80 -6.26
C ILE A 75 -9.99 -4.99 -6.83
N ALA A 76 -11.14 -5.62 -7.10
CA ALA A 76 -12.33 -4.94 -7.60
C ALA A 76 -12.82 -3.86 -6.62
N ARG A 77 -12.90 -4.17 -5.32
CA ARG A 77 -13.28 -3.21 -4.27
C ARG A 77 -12.29 -2.04 -4.15
N LEU A 78 -10.99 -2.32 -4.23
CA LEU A 78 -9.95 -1.29 -4.16
C LEU A 78 -9.97 -0.41 -5.42
N LYS A 79 -10.25 -0.97 -6.59
CA LYS A 79 -10.42 -0.23 -7.84
C LYS A 79 -11.58 0.77 -7.77
N GLN A 80 -12.69 0.43 -7.12
CA GLN A 80 -13.81 1.37 -6.96
C GLN A 80 -13.44 2.62 -6.16
N LYS A 81 -12.44 2.54 -5.27
CA LYS A 81 -11.97 3.69 -4.46
C LYS A 81 -11.04 4.64 -5.23
N ILE A 82 -10.51 4.22 -6.37
CA ILE A 82 -9.60 5.03 -7.20
C ILE A 82 -10.31 5.60 -8.43
N LEU A 83 -11.56 5.23 -8.69
CA LEU A 83 -12.33 5.83 -9.77
C LEU A 83 -12.85 7.19 -9.29
N PRO A 84 -12.75 8.26 -10.11
CA PRO A 84 -13.35 9.56 -9.81
C PRO A 84 -14.88 9.50 -9.76
#